data_AF-A0A1B2E9F7-F1
#
_entry.id   AF-A0A1B2E9F7-F1
#
_cell.length_a   1.000
_cell.length_b   1.000
_cell.length_c   1.000
_cell.angle_alpha   90.00
_cell.angle_beta   90.00
_cell.angle_gamma   90.00
#
_symmetry.space_group_name_H-M   'P 1'
#
loop_
_entity.id
_entity.type
_entity.pdbx_description
1 polymer ?
#
loop_
_entity_poly.entity_id
_entity_poly.type
_entity_poly.pdbx_seq_one_letter_code
_entity_poly.pdbx_strand_id
1 'polypeptide(L)'
;MSSVQDHIIVYVGAYGGKEDTDILVYAGNYHSSETFTGDIKVTVYDMNEEEVFTETYEQVTLAPGEKRKLDSTYTSQPMNTYQFQYEAQP
;
A
#
# COMPACT_ATOMS: atom_id res chain seq x y z
N MET A 1 8.28 -25.00 -10.78
CA MET A 1 7.66 -24.28 -9.65
C MET A 1 7.68 -22.81 -10.03
N SER A 2 6.57 -22.28 -10.54
CA SER A 2 6.49 -20.83 -10.80
C SER A 2 6.42 -20.17 -9.44
N SER A 3 7.43 -19.37 -9.06
CA SER A 3 7.19 -18.37 -8.04
C SER A 3 6.01 -17.54 -8.54
N VAL A 4 4.96 -17.40 -7.74
CA VAL A 4 3.98 -16.34 -7.99
C VAL A 4 4.83 -15.07 -7.91
N GLN A 5 5.14 -14.49 -9.05
CA GLN A 5 5.87 -13.23 -9.07
C GLN A 5 4.85 -12.20 -8.60
N ASP A 6 5.09 -11.57 -7.46
CA ASP A 6 4.17 -10.55 -6.97
C ASP A 6 4.23 -9.36 -7.93
N HIS A 7 3.13 -9.13 -8.64
CA HIS A 7 3.01 -8.05 -9.61
C HIS A 7 2.37 -6.80 -9.00
N ILE A 8 1.83 -6.89 -7.79
CA ILE A 8 1.26 -5.77 -7.06
C ILE A 8 2.26 -5.33 -5.99
N ILE A 9 2.70 -4.07 -6.10
CA ILE A 9 3.59 -3.45 -5.13
C ILE A 9 2.89 -2.24 -4.53
N VAL A 10 2.91 -2.16 -3.21
CA VAL A 10 2.48 -0.98 -2.47
C VAL A 10 3.69 -0.19 -2.01
N TYR A 11 3.61 1.13 -2.19
CA TYR A 11 4.55 2.08 -1.63
C TYR A 11 3.82 3.02 -0.67
N VAL A 12 4.32 3.09 0.56
CA VAL A 12 3.88 4.08 1.54
C VAL A 12 4.96 5.16 1.61
N GLY A 13 4.59 6.36 1.18
CA GLY A 13 5.43 7.55 1.30
C GLY A 13 5.01 8.36 2.52
N ALA A 14 5.98 8.82 3.28
CA ALA A 14 5.77 9.77 4.36
C ALA A 14 6.56 11.06 4.08
N TYR A 15 5.89 12.20 4.12
CA TYR A 15 6.55 13.50 4.09
C TYR A 15 5.80 14.45 5.00
N GLY A 16 6.50 15.25 5.79
CA GLY A 16 5.81 16.19 6.67
C GLY A 16 6.71 16.78 7.75
N GLY A 17 6.18 17.84 8.37
CA GLY A 17 6.92 18.83 9.15
C GLY A 17 7.00 18.51 10.65
N LYS A 18 7.39 19.51 11.44
CA LYS A 18 7.76 19.38 12.87
C LYS A 18 6.69 18.77 13.81
N GLU A 19 5.42 18.70 13.41
CA GLU A 19 4.31 18.29 14.28
C GLU A 19 3.43 17.18 13.66
N ASP A 20 3.12 17.22 12.37
CA ASP A 20 2.33 16.20 11.66
C ASP A 20 3.06 15.68 10.40
N THR A 21 2.92 14.37 10.13
CA THR A 21 3.47 13.70 8.94
C THR A 21 2.35 13.25 8.01
N ASP A 22 2.38 13.70 6.75
CA ASP A 22 1.47 13.19 5.73
C ASP A 22 1.92 11.81 5.26
N ILE A 23 0.95 10.92 5.08
CA ILE A 23 1.13 9.57 4.57
C ILE A 23 0.39 9.45 3.24
N LEU A 24 1.11 9.03 2.21
CA LEU A 24 0.54 8.66 0.92
C LEU A 24 0.69 7.16 0.68
N VAL A 25 -0.41 6.52 0.28
CA VAL A 25 -0.41 5.11 -0.11
C VAL A 25 -0.61 5.01 -1.62
N TYR A 26 0.35 4.37 -2.29
CA TYR A 26 0.28 4.07 -3.72
C TYR A 26 0.31 2.56 -3.94
N ALA A 27 -0.47 2.08 -4.90
CA ALA A 27 -0.35 0.73 -5.42
C ALA A 27 -0.02 0.78 -6.92
N GLY A 28 0.82 -0.15 -7.36
CA GLY A 28 1.18 -0.31 -8.76
C GLY A 28 1.00 -1.75 -9.21
N ASN A 29 0.43 -1.91 -10.40
CA ASN A 29 0.38 -3.19 -11.11
C ASN A 29 1.54 -3.25 -12.12
N TYR A 30 2.51 -4.09 -11.83
CA TYR A 30 3.71 -4.34 -12.64
C TYR A 30 3.58 -5.59 -13.51
N HIS A 31 2.37 -6.18 -13.61
CA HIS A 31 2.10 -7.16 -14.65
C HIS A 31 2.11 -6.47 -16.02
N SER A 32 2.61 -7.16 -17.04
CA SER A 32 2.77 -6.60 -18.38
C SER A 32 1.46 -6.56 -19.18
N SER A 33 0.49 -7.41 -18.84
CA SER A 33 -0.72 -7.61 -19.64
C SER A 33 -2.02 -7.89 -18.88
N GLU A 34 -1.99 -8.05 -17.56
CA GLU A 34 -3.17 -8.48 -16.79
C GLU A 34 -3.60 -7.35 -15.86
N THR A 35 -4.90 -7.10 -15.83
CA THR A 35 -5.52 -6.17 -14.88
C THR A 35 -5.60 -6.86 -13.53
N PHE A 36 -5.23 -6.13 -12.48
CA PHE A 36 -5.52 -6.55 -11.11
C PHE A 36 -6.88 -6.03 -10.69
N THR A 37 -7.66 -6.91 -10.07
CA THR A 37 -8.86 -6.58 -9.31
C THR A 37 -8.76 -7.33 -8.00
N GLY A 38 -8.94 -6.64 -6.88
CA GLY A 38 -8.89 -7.29 -5.57
C GLY A 38 -8.76 -6.30 -4.44
N ASP A 39 -8.50 -6.82 -3.24
CA ASP A 39 -8.39 -6.02 -2.03
C ASP A 39 -6.91 -5.88 -1.64
N ILE A 40 -6.54 -4.70 -1.15
CA ILE A 40 -5.18 -4.41 -0.70
C ILE A 40 -5.24 -3.92 0.75
N LYS A 41 -4.63 -4.66 1.66
CA LYS A 41 -4.46 -4.25 3.06
C LYS A 41 -3.08 -3.68 3.28
N VAL A 42 -3.00 -2.53 3.94
CA VAL A 42 -1.75 -1.86 4.33
C VAL A 42 -1.76 -1.62 5.83
N THR A 43 -0.66 -1.99 6.49
CA THR A 43 -0.43 -1.67 7.90
C THR A 43 0.91 -0.97 8.05
N VAL A 44 0.92 0.17 8.75
CA VAL A 44 2.11 0.95 9.10
C VAL A 44 2.40 0.79 10.58
N TYR A 45 3.68 0.60 10.90
CA TYR A 45 4.16 0.32 12.24
C TYR A 45 5.16 1.38 12.71
N ASP A 46 5.18 1.62 14.02
CA ASP A 46 6.18 2.44 14.70
C ASP A 46 7.47 1.63 14.99
N MET A 47 8.41 2.21 15.74
CA MET A 47 9.68 1.54 16.09
C MET A 47 9.51 0.39 17.11
N ASN A 48 8.38 0.32 17.79
CA ASN A 48 8.04 -0.71 18.79
C ASN A 48 7.16 -1.82 18.19
N GLU A 49 6.95 -1.82 16.87
CA GLU A 49 6.02 -2.71 16.16
C GLU A 49 4.54 -2.48 16.53
N GLU A 50 4.20 -1.31 17.08
CA GLU A 50 2.81 -0.92 17.30
C GLU A 50 2.18 -0.36 16.01
N GLU A 51 0.91 -0.68 15.77
CA GLU A 51 0.19 -0.20 14.59
C GLU A 51 -0.07 1.30 14.68
N VAL A 52 0.48 2.06 13.73
CA VAL A 52 0.17 3.48 13.52
C VAL A 52 -1.15 3.62 12.80
N PHE A 53 -1.35 2.85 11.72
CA PHE A 53 -2.65 2.66 11.09
C PHE A 53 -2.69 1.36 10.27
N THR A 54 -3.91 0.85 10.09
CA THR A 54 -4.22 -0.27 9.21
C THR A 54 -5.43 0.12 8.37
N GLU A 55 -5.36 -0.06 7.05
CA GLU A 55 -6.46 0.20 6.13
C GLU A 55 -6.58 -0.91 5.09
N THR A 56 -7.82 -1.24 4.70
CA THR A 56 -8.12 -2.19 3.63
C THR A 56 -8.81 -1.45 2.49
N TYR A 57 -8.13 -1.37 1.34
CA TYR A 57 -8.67 -0.81 0.11
C TYR A 57 -9.37 -1.90 -0.67
N GLU A 58 -10.70 -1.90 -0.62
CA GLU A 58 -11.53 -2.91 -1.29
C GLU A 58 -11.71 -2.61 -2.79
N GLN A 59 -11.85 -3.66 -3.59
CA GLN A 59 -12.18 -3.60 -5.03
C GLN A 59 -11.25 -2.68 -5.85
N VAL A 60 -9.96 -2.70 -5.54
CA VAL A 60 -8.94 -1.96 -6.26
C VAL A 60 -8.76 -2.58 -7.64
N THR A 61 -9.14 -1.85 -8.68
CA THR A 61 -8.74 -2.16 -10.06
C THR A 61 -7.50 -1.38 -10.47
N LEU A 62 -6.52 -2.06 -11.08
CA LEU A 62 -5.31 -1.47 -11.67
C LEU A 62 -5.00 -2.12 -13.02
N ALA A 63 -5.00 -1.32 -14.08
CA ALA A 63 -4.60 -1.78 -15.42
C ALA A 63 -3.11 -2.18 -15.46
N PRO A 64 -2.67 -2.95 -16.48
CA PRO A 64 -1.26 -3.30 -16.64
C PRO A 64 -0.37 -2.04 -16.68
N GLY A 65 0.62 -1.98 -15.80
CA GLY A 65 1.54 -0.85 -15.67
C GLY A 65 1.01 0.36 -14.88
N GLU A 66 -0.27 0.35 -14.47
CA GLU A 66 -0.89 1.45 -13.74
C GLU A 66 -0.25 1.61 -12.36
N LYS A 67 -0.03 2.87 -11.96
CA LYS A 67 0.33 3.28 -10.60
C LYS A 67 -0.69 4.30 -10.14
N ARG A 68 -1.37 4.03 -9.03
CA ARG A 68 -2.47 4.85 -8.53
C ARG A 68 -2.27 5.15 -7.06
N LYS A 69 -2.56 6.40 -6.68
CA LYS A 69 -2.71 6.77 -5.26
C LYS A 69 -4.01 6.14 -4.76
N LEU A 70 -3.91 5.31 -3.73
CA LEU A 70 -5.07 4.75 -3.03
C LEU A 70 -5.59 5.74 -1.99
N ASP A 71 -4.68 6.39 -1.27
CA ASP A 71 -5.06 7.21 -0.13
C ASP A 71 -4.05 8.30 0.23
N SER A 72 -4.50 9.25 1.05
CA SER A 72 -3.74 10.31 1.67
C SER A 72 -4.29 10.57 3.08
N THR A 73 -3.51 10.28 4.10
CA THR A 73 -3.86 10.52 5.52
C THR A 73 -2.71 11.22 6.23
N TYR A 74 -2.81 11.44 7.54
CA TYR A 74 -1.77 12.04 8.36
C TYR A 74 -1.64 11.33 9.71
N THR A 75 -0.47 11.44 10.31
CA THR A 75 -0.21 10.95 11.67
C THR A 75 0.71 11.90 12.43
N SER A 76 0.51 11.98 13.74
CA SER A 76 1.45 12.58 14.69
C SER A 76 2.35 11.54 15.37
N GLN A 77 2.12 10.24 15.10
CA GLN A 77 2.91 9.15 15.64
C GLN A 77 4.14 8.87 14.76
N PRO A 78 5.29 8.48 15.34
CA PRO A 78 6.45 8.10 14.56
C PRO A 78 6.17 6.84 13.72
N MET A 79 6.75 6.79 12.51
CA MET A 79 6.65 5.65 11.61
C MET A 79 8.03 5.03 11.38
N ASN A 80 8.08 3.71 11.29
CA ASN A 80 9.31 2.97 11.05
C ASN A 80 9.24 2.12 9.77
N THR A 81 8.18 1.34 9.61
CA THR A 81 8.04 0.43 8.48
C THR A 81 6.56 0.20 8.14
N TYR A 82 6.31 -0.47 7.03
CA TYR A 82 4.98 -0.90 6.63
C TYR A 82 4.99 -2.30 6.05
N GLN A 83 3.85 -2.95 6.10
CA GLN A 83 3.58 -4.22 5.43
C GLN A 83 2.31 -4.06 4.59
N PHE A 84 2.21 -4.86 3.53
CA PHE A 84 1.00 -4.96 2.75
C PHE A 84 0.71 -6.42 2.38
N GLN A 85 -0.57 -6.69 2.16
CA GLN A 85 -1.09 -7.97 1.68
C GLN A 85 -2.16 -7.67 0.64
N TYR A 86 -2.33 -8.55 -0.34
CA TYR A 86 -3.42 -8.44 -1.30
C TYR A 86 -4.06 -9.78 -1.58
N GLU A 87 -5.34 -9.74 -1.93
CA GLU A 87 -6.10 -10.89 -2.41
C GLU A 87 -6.71 -10.54 -3.77
N ALA A 88 -6.29 -11.25 -4.82
CA ALA A 88 -6.84 -11.08 -6.15
C ALA A 88 -8.23 -11.73 -6.24
N GLN A 89 -9.18 -11.00 -6.79
CA GLN A 89 -10.53 -11.47 -7.05
C GLN A 89 -10.68 -11.80 -8.55
N PRO A 90 -11.31 -12.94 -8.89
CA PRO A 90 -11.51 -13.38 -10.28
C PRO A 90 -12.50 -12.53 -11.09
#